data_AF-A0A1V9GAR5-F1
#
_entry.id   AF-A0A1V9GAR5-F1
#
_cell.length_a   1.000
_cell.length_b   1.000
_cell.length_c   1.000
_cell.angle_alpha   90.00
_cell.angle_beta   90.00
_cell.angle_gamma   90.00
#
_symmetry.space_group_name_H-M   'P 1'
#
loop_
_entity.id
_entity.type
_entity.pdbx_description
1 polymer ?
#
loop_
_entity_poly.entity_id
_entity_poly.type
_entity_poly.pdbx_seq_one_letter_code
_entity_poly.pdbx_strand_id
1 'polypeptide(L)'
;MRGTWIILLIMVAAGTGMYFWFSRKPKAASHDTIVFKNTPDSIISKMKVYLADDPKEVMHLDSVWMQSDSTPLKQVLNGVSEDTMNKAWSNLTLFLAYGNHSFYDLELKKPDPKVSYTINLEIEPQNGDTLMLTGTVIPDKGDGFQFKSPMMKIYSRFVVTYNYKLPEPPADSTSIKGHDPNKTITILKN
;
A
#
# COMPACT_ATOMS: atom_id res chain seq x y z
N MET A 1 -50.09 25.83 -34.92
CA MET A 1 -49.90 25.67 -33.45
C MET A 1 -49.39 24.28 -33.01
N ARG A 2 -49.20 23.28 -33.90
CA ARG A 2 -48.71 21.93 -33.51
C ARG A 2 -47.18 21.77 -33.47
N GLY A 3 -46.43 22.57 -34.23
CA GLY A 3 -44.95 22.49 -34.30
C GLY A 3 -44.23 22.92 -33.02
N THR A 4 -44.78 23.91 -32.30
CA THR A 4 -44.19 24.44 -31.06
C THR A 4 -44.11 23.39 -29.96
N TRP A 5 -45.11 22.50 -29.86
CA TRP A 5 -45.14 21.41 -28.88
C TRP A 5 -44.12 20.30 -29.16
N ILE A 6 -43.84 20.03 -30.43
CA ILE A 6 -42.86 19.01 -30.85
C ILE A 6 -41.44 19.47 -30.51
N ILE A 7 -41.13 20.74 -30.78
CA ILE A 7 -39.81 21.33 -30.46
C ILE A 7 -39.57 21.31 -28.95
N LEU A 8 -40.61 21.61 -28.16
CA LEU A 8 -40.52 21.62 -26.70
C LEU A 8 -40.27 20.21 -26.14
N LEU A 9 -40.94 19.19 -26.69
CA LEU A 9 -40.69 17.79 -26.32
C LEU A 9 -39.27 17.33 -26.67
N ILE A 10 -38.74 17.73 -27.83
CA ILE A 10 -37.36 17.41 -28.23
C ILE A 10 -36.35 18.08 -27.32
N MET A 11 -36.57 19.35 -26.94
CA MET A 11 -35.68 20.06 -26.01
C MET A 11 -35.68 19.42 -24.62
N VAL A 12 -36.85 19.00 -24.11
CA VAL A 12 -36.94 18.28 -22.83
C VAL A 12 -36.23 16.93 -22.90
N ALA A 13 -36.41 16.17 -23.99
CA ALA A 13 -35.73 14.89 -24.20
C ALA A 13 -34.21 15.07 -24.29
N ALA A 14 -33.73 16.07 -25.02
CA ALA A 14 -32.32 16.39 -25.15
C ALA A 14 -31.71 16.85 -23.81
N GLY A 15 -32.40 17.72 -23.07
CA GLY A 15 -31.98 18.15 -21.74
C GLY A 15 -31.91 16.99 -20.75
N THR A 16 -32.88 16.08 -20.80
CA THR A 16 -32.91 14.87 -19.95
C THR A 16 -31.79 13.90 -20.33
N GLY A 17 -31.52 13.73 -21.63
CA GLY A 17 -30.42 12.91 -22.12
C GLY A 17 -29.05 13.46 -21.70
N MET A 18 -28.85 14.78 -21.81
CA MET A 18 -27.62 15.43 -21.33
C MET A 18 -27.49 15.33 -19.82
N TYR A 19 -28.57 15.59 -19.06
CA TYR A 19 -28.56 15.45 -17.60
C TYR A 19 -28.15 14.04 -17.18
N PHE A 20 -28.70 13.00 -17.81
CA PHE A 20 -28.30 11.61 -17.53
C PHE A 20 -26.87 11.30 -17.93
N TRP A 21 -26.40 11.83 -19.07
CA TRP A 21 -25.04 11.60 -19.54
C TRP A 21 -23.99 12.27 -18.65
N PHE A 22 -24.24 13.50 -18.19
CA PHE A 22 -23.36 14.22 -17.27
C PHE A 22 -23.51 13.80 -15.80
N SER A 23 -24.64 13.20 -15.42
CA SER A 23 -24.83 12.60 -14.08
C SER A 23 -24.22 11.20 -13.96
N ARG A 24 -23.72 10.61 -15.06
CA ARG A 24 -22.91 9.39 -14.98
C ARG A 24 -21.62 9.72 -14.24
N LYS A 25 -21.60 9.40 -12.94
CA LYS A 25 -20.38 9.39 -12.15
C LYS A 25 -19.33 8.57 -12.93
N PRO A 26 -18.11 9.09 -13.14
CA PRO A 26 -17.06 8.30 -13.77
C PRO A 26 -16.92 6.99 -12.99
N LYS A 27 -16.73 5.87 -13.70
CA LYS A 27 -16.44 4.58 -13.06
C LYS A 27 -15.30 4.82 -12.06
N ALA A 28 -15.49 4.39 -10.81
CA ALA A 28 -14.45 4.50 -9.79
C ALA A 28 -13.15 3.96 -10.40
N ALA A 29 -12.12 4.80 -10.42
CA ALA A 29 -10.80 4.35 -10.81
C ALA A 29 -10.44 3.22 -9.84
N SER A 30 -10.06 2.06 -10.38
CA SER A 30 -9.60 0.95 -9.57
C SER A 30 -8.29 1.39 -8.91
N HIS A 31 -8.34 1.63 -7.60
CA HIS A 31 -7.19 1.95 -6.76
C HIS A 31 -6.82 0.73 -5.92
N ASP A 32 -5.63 0.74 -5.35
CA ASP A 32 -5.37 -0.16 -4.23
C ASP A 32 -5.83 0.51 -2.95
N THR A 33 -6.28 -0.29 -2.00
CA THR A 33 -6.78 0.20 -0.72
C THR A 33 -6.01 -0.47 0.40
N ILE A 34 -5.59 0.32 1.38
CA ILE A 34 -5.02 -0.18 2.63
C ILE A 34 -6.02 0.13 3.74
N VAL A 35 -6.39 -0.88 4.53
CA VAL A 35 -7.41 -0.77 5.58
C VAL A 35 -6.90 -1.38 6.88
N PHE A 36 -6.93 -0.63 7.98
CA PHE A 36 -6.84 -1.16 9.33
C PHE A 36 -8.20 -1.68 9.77
N LYS A 37 -8.30 -2.99 10.01
CA LYS A 37 -9.49 -3.66 10.55
C LYS A 37 -9.23 -4.10 11.98
N ASN A 38 -10.28 -4.04 12.80
CA ASN A 38 -10.28 -4.50 14.20
C ASN A 38 -9.13 -3.94 15.07
N THR A 39 -8.46 -2.88 14.62
CA THR A 39 -7.36 -2.24 15.33
C THR A 39 -7.93 -1.10 16.17
N PRO A 40 -7.64 -1.00 17.47
CA PRO A 40 -8.12 0.11 18.30
C PRO A 40 -7.70 1.48 17.77
N ASP A 41 -8.58 2.49 17.85
CA ASP A 41 -8.29 3.86 17.41
C ASP A 41 -7.06 4.48 18.10
N SER A 42 -6.81 4.08 19.35
CA SER A 42 -5.63 4.49 20.12
C SER A 42 -4.31 3.97 19.52
N ILE A 43 -4.36 2.86 18.78
CA ILE A 43 -3.24 2.33 18.01
C ILE A 43 -3.22 3.00 16.64
N ILE A 44 -4.35 3.03 15.92
CA ILE A 44 -4.47 3.61 14.57
C ILE A 44 -3.93 5.05 14.55
N SER A 45 -4.33 5.89 15.50
CA SER A 45 -3.90 7.29 15.61
C SER A 45 -2.37 7.49 15.67
N LYS A 46 -1.61 6.45 16.05
CA LYS A 46 -0.14 6.44 16.10
C LYS A 46 0.50 5.70 14.94
N MET A 47 -0.29 5.05 14.09
CA MET A 47 0.19 4.33 12.92
C MET A 47 0.44 5.28 11.75
N LYS A 48 1.56 5.06 11.09
CA LYS A 48 1.91 5.68 9.82
C LYS A 48 2.30 4.59 8.84
N VAL A 49 1.89 4.72 7.59
CA VAL A 49 2.31 3.81 6.52
C VAL A 49 3.01 4.61 5.45
N TYR A 50 4.26 4.21 5.15
CA TYR A 50 5.08 4.78 4.10
C TYR A 50 5.25 3.78 2.96
N LEU A 51 5.48 4.30 1.76
CA LEU A 51 5.65 3.54 0.53
C LEU A 51 7.04 3.77 -0.05
N ALA A 52 7.62 2.70 -0.60
CA ALA A 52 8.74 2.79 -1.51
C ALA A 52 8.54 1.81 -2.68
N ASP A 53 8.67 2.32 -3.91
CA ASP A 53 8.64 1.52 -5.12
C ASP A 53 10.00 0.83 -5.30
N ASP A 54 10.01 -0.51 -5.25
CA ASP A 54 11.19 -1.36 -5.35
C ASP A 54 12.49 -0.84 -4.67
N PRO A 55 12.47 -0.53 -3.36
CA PRO A 55 13.63 0.06 -2.69
C PRO A 55 14.79 -0.93 -2.60
N LYS A 56 16.01 -0.48 -2.91
CA LYS A 56 17.23 -1.23 -2.56
C LYS A 56 17.63 -0.99 -1.11
N GLU A 57 17.51 0.26 -0.69
CA GLU A 57 17.85 0.72 0.65
C GLU A 57 16.84 1.76 1.13
N VAL A 58 16.46 1.66 2.39
CA VAL A 58 15.63 2.64 3.09
C VAL A 58 16.30 3.02 4.39
N MET A 59 16.41 4.31 4.64
CA MET A 59 17.00 4.87 5.83
C MET A 59 15.91 5.40 6.75
N HIS A 60 16.07 5.16 8.04
CA HIS A 60 15.34 5.87 9.08
C HIS A 60 16.33 6.74 9.85
N LEU A 61 16.16 8.06 9.79
CA LEU A 61 17.00 9.03 10.50
C LEU A 61 16.10 9.94 11.32
N ASP A 62 16.23 9.88 12.65
CA ASP A 62 15.60 10.80 13.60
C ASP A 62 14.09 11.02 13.36
N SER A 63 13.36 9.92 13.13
CA SER A 63 11.90 9.88 12.84
C SER A 63 11.48 10.12 11.39
N VAL A 64 12.43 10.26 10.46
CA VAL A 64 12.16 10.43 9.03
C VAL A 64 12.54 9.16 8.28
N TRP A 65 11.60 8.65 7.49
CA TRP A 65 11.83 7.54 6.56
C TRP A 65 12.21 8.10 5.19
N MET A 66 13.33 7.65 4.64
CA MET A 66 13.89 8.17 3.39
C MET A 66 14.48 7.06 2.52
N GLN A 67 14.55 7.29 1.22
CA GLN A 67 15.35 6.47 0.31
C GLN A 67 16.85 6.81 0.44
N SER A 68 17.69 6.00 -0.18
CA SER A 68 19.16 6.19 -0.20
C SER A 68 19.60 7.52 -0.83
N ASP A 69 18.79 8.09 -1.71
CA ASP A 69 19.02 9.41 -2.33
C ASP A 69 18.57 10.58 -1.43
N SER A 70 18.19 10.31 -0.18
CA SER A 70 17.66 11.26 0.79
C SER A 70 16.26 11.81 0.46
N THR A 71 15.54 11.23 -0.50
CA THR A 71 14.14 11.57 -0.75
C THR A 71 13.25 10.97 0.34
N PRO A 72 12.40 11.75 1.04
CA PRO A 72 11.45 11.21 2.01
C PRO A 72 10.48 10.21 1.37
N LEU A 73 10.16 9.13 2.09
CA LEU A 73 9.18 8.17 1.62
C LEU A 73 7.78 8.79 1.55
N LYS A 74 7.00 8.37 0.54
CA LYS A 74 5.61 8.80 0.42
C LYS A 74 4.80 8.20 1.56
N GLN A 75 4.16 9.04 2.35
CA GLN A 75 3.22 8.61 3.38
C GLN A 75 1.82 8.43 2.78
N VAL A 76 1.17 7.30 3.06
CA VAL A 76 -0.21 7.00 2.61
C VAL A 76 -1.19 6.80 3.75
N LEU A 77 -0.75 6.47 4.95
CA LEU A 77 -1.63 6.50 6.13
C LEU A 77 -0.98 7.34 7.22
N ASN A 78 -1.78 8.17 7.87
CA ASN A 78 -1.35 9.02 8.99
C ASN A 78 -2.45 9.07 10.06
N GLY A 79 -2.47 8.12 10.99
CA GLY A 79 -3.48 8.14 12.04
C GLY A 79 -4.90 7.85 11.55
N VAL A 80 -5.06 7.28 10.35
CA VAL A 80 -6.34 6.99 9.70
C VAL A 80 -6.50 5.49 9.44
N SER A 81 -7.74 5.02 9.43
CA SER A 81 -8.08 3.61 9.28
C SER A 81 -8.02 3.11 7.84
N GLU A 82 -8.13 3.99 6.84
CA GLU A 82 -8.16 3.61 5.43
C GLU A 82 -7.62 4.74 4.56
N ASP A 83 -6.91 4.37 3.50
CA ASP A 83 -6.55 5.25 2.38
C ASP A 83 -6.28 4.40 1.13
N THR A 84 -6.23 5.09 0.00
CA THR A 84 -6.00 4.52 -1.32
C THR A 84 -4.61 4.87 -1.83
N MET A 85 -4.06 4.00 -2.66
CA MET A 85 -2.79 4.24 -3.34
C MET A 85 -2.90 3.92 -4.83
N ASN A 86 -1.88 4.37 -5.58
CA ASN A 86 -1.78 4.05 -6.98
C ASN A 86 -1.66 2.52 -7.14
N LYS A 87 -2.46 1.93 -8.03
CA LYS A 87 -2.39 0.50 -8.30
C LYS A 87 -1.23 0.08 -9.20
N ALA A 88 -0.68 1.04 -9.96
CA ALA A 88 0.31 0.81 -11.00
C ALA A 88 1.73 0.63 -10.42
N TRP A 89 1.95 -0.50 -9.77
CA TRP A 89 3.25 -0.95 -9.28
C TRP A 89 3.41 -2.45 -9.51
N SER A 90 4.66 -2.90 -9.68
CA SER A 90 5.04 -4.30 -9.77
C SER A 90 5.64 -4.80 -8.46
N ASN A 91 6.51 -4.01 -7.83
CA ASN A 91 7.13 -4.30 -6.54
C ASN A 91 6.99 -3.07 -5.64
N LEU A 92 6.38 -3.24 -4.47
CA LEU A 92 6.14 -2.17 -3.50
C LEU A 92 6.50 -2.66 -2.11
N THR A 93 7.17 -1.83 -1.32
CA THR A 93 7.39 -2.09 0.10
C THR A 93 6.57 -1.10 0.93
N LEU A 94 5.72 -1.62 1.81
CA LEU A 94 5.00 -0.82 2.81
C LEU A 94 5.82 -0.79 4.10
N PHE A 95 6.05 0.38 4.68
CA PHE A 95 6.65 0.52 6.01
C PHE A 95 5.59 1.01 6.99
N LEU A 96 5.12 0.11 7.84
CA LEU A 96 4.16 0.39 8.91
C LEU A 96 4.92 0.78 10.17
N ALA A 97 4.79 2.02 10.62
CA ALA A 97 5.45 2.54 11.81
C ALA A 97 4.42 2.90 12.90
N TYR A 98 4.65 2.41 14.12
CA TYR A 98 3.88 2.72 15.31
C TYR A 98 4.65 3.69 16.21
N GLY A 99 4.23 4.96 16.25
CA GLY A 99 4.68 5.95 17.23
C GLY A 99 6.21 6.12 17.37
N ASN A 100 6.98 5.86 16.32
CA ASN A 100 8.47 5.79 16.32
C ASN A 100 9.06 4.74 17.29
N HIS A 101 8.26 3.81 17.80
CA HIS A 101 8.69 2.74 18.69
C HIS A 101 8.92 1.43 17.96
N SER A 102 8.02 1.09 17.04
CA SER A 102 8.06 -0.18 16.32
C SER A 102 7.72 0.00 14.85
N PHE A 103 8.28 -0.85 13.99
CA PHE A 103 7.96 -0.89 12.57
C PHE A 103 7.85 -2.32 12.04
N TYR A 104 7.15 -2.45 10.92
CA TYR A 104 7.13 -3.64 10.10
C TYR A 104 7.16 -3.22 8.63
N ASP A 105 7.97 -3.89 7.82
CA ASP A 105 8.01 -3.70 6.39
C ASP A 105 7.42 -4.92 5.67
N LEU A 106 6.48 -4.66 4.76
CA LEU A 106 5.80 -5.65 3.96
C LEU A 106 6.22 -5.48 2.50
N GLU A 107 6.97 -6.45 1.98
CA GLU A 107 7.29 -6.52 0.56
C GLU A 107 6.14 -7.17 -0.20
N LEU A 108 5.58 -6.44 -1.16
CA LEU A 108 4.50 -6.89 -2.02
C LEU A 108 4.98 -6.94 -3.47
N LYS A 109 4.63 -8.04 -4.14
CA LYS A 109 4.84 -8.21 -5.57
C LYS A 109 3.50 -8.46 -6.27
N LYS A 110 3.24 -7.68 -7.30
CA LYS A 110 2.07 -7.79 -8.17
C LYS A 110 2.46 -8.42 -9.51
N PRO A 111 1.89 -9.59 -9.86
CA PRO A 111 2.08 -10.16 -11.19
C PRO A 111 1.51 -9.30 -12.32
N ASP A 112 0.38 -8.63 -12.07
CA ASP A 112 -0.24 -7.69 -13.01
C ASP A 112 -0.49 -6.33 -12.32
N PRO A 113 0.28 -5.27 -12.69
CA PRO A 113 0.10 -3.90 -12.16
C PRO A 113 -1.27 -3.28 -12.46
N LYS A 114 -2.10 -3.90 -13.31
CA LYS A 114 -3.45 -3.42 -13.61
C LYS A 114 -4.49 -3.91 -12.61
N VAL A 115 -4.19 -4.93 -11.82
CA VAL A 115 -5.09 -5.51 -10.81
C VAL A 115 -5.03 -4.70 -9.54
N SER A 116 -6.21 -4.36 -9.01
CA SER A 116 -6.37 -3.68 -7.74
C SER A 116 -6.31 -4.66 -6.57
N TYR A 117 -5.66 -4.24 -5.49
CA TYR A 117 -5.42 -5.03 -4.29
C TYR A 117 -6.03 -4.33 -3.07
N THR A 118 -6.68 -5.10 -2.21
CA THR A 118 -7.09 -4.66 -0.86
C THR A 118 -6.16 -5.27 0.17
N ILE A 119 -5.47 -4.42 0.92
CA ILE A 119 -4.54 -4.82 1.98
C ILE A 119 -5.22 -4.55 3.31
N ASN A 120 -5.72 -5.61 3.95
CA ASN A 120 -6.29 -5.53 5.29
C ASN A 120 -5.18 -5.76 6.31
N LEU A 121 -5.10 -4.90 7.31
CA LEU A 121 -4.10 -4.90 8.37
C LEU A 121 -4.82 -4.89 9.72
N GLU A 122 -4.31 -5.66 10.67
CA GLU A 122 -4.83 -5.74 12.03
C GLU A 122 -3.64 -5.72 12.98
N ILE A 123 -3.64 -4.76 13.91
CA ILE A 123 -2.57 -4.59 14.89
C ILE A 123 -3.13 -4.80 16.28
N GLU A 124 -2.59 -5.79 16.96
CA GLU A 124 -3.01 -6.15 18.31
C GLU A 124 -1.80 -6.16 19.25
N PRO A 125 -1.96 -5.67 20.49
CA PRO A 125 -0.96 -5.88 21.52
C PRO A 125 -0.91 -7.37 21.86
N GLN A 126 0.29 -7.94 21.81
CA GLN A 126 0.59 -9.25 22.36
C GLN A 126 1.12 -9.09 23.80
N ASN A 127 1.08 -10.16 24.61
CA ASN A 127 1.60 -10.18 25.98
C ASN A 127 2.91 -9.38 26.14
N GLY A 128 2.86 -8.31 26.96
CA GLY A 128 3.95 -7.35 27.14
C GLY A 128 3.85 -6.14 26.21
N ASP A 129 5.00 -5.64 25.74
CA ASP A 129 5.10 -4.43 24.90
C ASP A 129 5.23 -4.74 23.39
N THR A 130 4.95 -5.98 22.98
CA THR A 130 5.11 -6.40 21.58
C THR A 130 3.80 -6.19 20.82
N LEU A 131 3.86 -5.50 19.68
CA LEU A 131 2.73 -5.41 18.75
C LEU A 131 2.82 -6.51 17.71
N MET A 132 1.71 -7.21 17.49
CA MET A 132 1.57 -8.21 16.45
C MET A 132 0.81 -7.61 15.27
N LEU A 133 1.38 -7.71 14.08
CA LEU A 133 0.71 -7.37 12.84
C LEU A 133 0.19 -8.63 12.18
N THR A 134 -1.11 -8.68 11.95
CA THR A 134 -1.76 -9.65 11.06
C THR A 134 -2.24 -8.92 9.83
N GLY A 135 -2.11 -9.53 8.65
CA GLY A 135 -2.64 -8.91 7.44
C GLY A 135 -3.07 -9.92 6.39
N THR A 136 -3.95 -9.46 5.52
CA THR A 136 -4.43 -10.20 4.37
C THR A 136 -4.36 -9.31 3.15
N VAL A 137 -3.68 -9.78 2.11
CA VAL A 137 -3.61 -9.11 0.81
C VAL A 137 -4.55 -9.83 -0.15
N ILE A 138 -5.58 -9.13 -0.61
CA ILE A 138 -6.65 -9.68 -1.44
C ILE A 138 -6.58 -9.01 -2.82
N PRO A 139 -6.19 -9.70 -3.89
CA PRO A 139 -6.31 -9.18 -5.24
C PRO A 139 -7.78 -9.22 -5.69
N ASP A 140 -8.18 -8.30 -6.56
CA ASP A 140 -9.51 -8.34 -7.22
C ASP A 140 -9.71 -9.63 -8.05
N LYS A 141 -8.60 -10.25 -8.47
CA LYS A 141 -8.57 -11.51 -9.22
C LYS A 141 -7.42 -12.38 -8.73
N GLY A 142 -7.74 -13.60 -8.32
CA GLY A 142 -6.77 -14.59 -7.85
C GLY A 142 -6.90 -14.85 -6.35
N ASP A 143 -5.96 -15.64 -5.82
CA ASP A 143 -5.93 -16.01 -4.41
C ASP A 143 -5.18 -14.94 -3.59
N GLY A 144 -5.77 -14.55 -2.48
CA GLY A 144 -5.10 -13.70 -1.49
C GLY A 144 -4.14 -14.51 -0.61
N PHE A 145 -3.25 -13.80 0.08
CA PHE A 145 -2.38 -14.41 1.09
C PHE A 145 -2.51 -13.71 2.43
N GLN A 146 -2.24 -14.47 3.49
CA GLN A 146 -2.24 -13.98 4.86
C GLN A 146 -0.83 -14.01 5.42
N PHE A 147 -0.53 -13.07 6.31
CA PHE A 147 0.72 -13.01 7.02
C PHE A 147 0.49 -12.57 8.47
N LYS A 148 1.40 -12.98 9.35
CA LYS A 148 1.40 -12.63 10.76
C LYS A 148 2.83 -12.53 11.25
N SER A 149 3.20 -11.38 11.81
CA SER A 149 4.55 -11.15 12.32
C SER A 149 4.56 -10.10 13.43
N PRO A 150 5.43 -10.23 14.44
CA PRO A 150 5.65 -9.15 15.39
C PRO A 150 6.27 -7.93 14.69
N MET A 151 5.95 -6.74 15.18
CA MET A 151 6.63 -5.50 14.79
C MET A 151 8.01 -5.43 15.46
N MET A 152 9.01 -4.94 14.73
CA MET A 152 10.38 -4.76 15.19
C MET A 152 10.56 -3.39 15.86
N LYS A 153 11.50 -3.25 16.78
CA LYS A 153 11.83 -1.95 17.39
C LYS A 153 12.45 -0.99 16.36
N ILE A 154 12.02 0.27 16.38
CA ILE A 154 12.65 1.38 15.66
C ILE A 154 13.86 1.87 16.46
N TYR A 155 15.01 1.96 15.81
CA TYR A 155 16.19 2.67 16.34
C TYR A 155 16.20 4.12 15.83
N SER A 156 16.89 5.03 16.53
CA SER A 156 17.00 6.44 16.11
C SER A 156 17.53 6.57 14.68
N ARG A 157 18.56 5.78 14.35
CA ARG A 157 19.21 5.75 13.05
C ARG A 157 19.48 4.31 12.61
N PHE A 158 18.89 3.90 11.49
CA PHE A 158 19.19 2.59 10.88
C PHE A 158 18.95 2.60 9.37
N VAL A 159 19.53 1.61 8.70
CA VAL A 159 19.34 1.36 7.27
C VAL A 159 18.79 -0.04 7.11
N VAL A 160 17.76 -0.18 6.28
CA VAL A 160 17.24 -1.45 5.81
C VAL A 160 17.73 -1.66 4.39
N THR A 161 18.59 -2.67 4.20
CA THR A 161 19.11 -3.05 2.88
C THR A 161 18.43 -4.34 2.44
N TYR A 162 17.87 -4.31 1.23
CA TYR A 162 17.23 -5.44 0.57
C TYR A 162 18.20 -6.03 -0.47
N ASN A 163 18.95 -7.07 -0.09
CA ASN A 163 19.90 -7.72 -0.99
C ASN A 163 19.22 -8.87 -1.74
N TYR A 164 19.49 -8.97 -3.05
CA TYR A 164 19.03 -10.08 -3.89
C TYR A 164 17.51 -10.27 -3.93
N LYS A 165 16.75 -9.21 -4.22
CA LYS A 165 15.36 -9.37 -4.66
C LYS A 165 15.36 -10.30 -5.88
N LEU A 166 14.76 -11.48 -5.75
CA LEU A 166 14.74 -12.52 -6.79
C LEU A 166 14.43 -11.88 -8.16
N PRO A 167 15.36 -11.89 -9.14
CA PRO A 167 14.92 -11.76 -10.52
C PRO A 167 13.95 -12.92 -10.79
N GLU A 168 12.89 -12.68 -11.55
CA GLU A 168 12.03 -13.78 -12.00
C GLU A 168 12.92 -14.81 -12.70
N PRO A 169 12.89 -16.09 -12.30
CA PRO A 169 13.67 -17.09 -12.98
C PRO A 169 13.21 -17.08 -14.46
N PRO A 170 14.14 -17.09 -15.42
CA PRO A 170 13.79 -17.34 -16.81
C PRO A 170 12.98 -18.64 -16.89
N ALA A 171 11.96 -18.67 -17.75
CA ALA A 171 11.01 -19.79 -17.85
C ALA A 171 11.68 -21.19 -17.99
N ASP A 172 12.94 -21.23 -18.43
CA ASP A 172 13.67 -22.46 -18.75
C ASP A 172 14.89 -22.76 -17.86
N SER A 173 15.09 -22.07 -16.72
CA SER A 173 16.27 -22.28 -15.88
C SER A 173 15.99 -23.07 -14.60
N THR A 174 16.35 -24.35 -14.60
CA THR A 174 16.48 -25.21 -13.40
C THR A 174 17.77 -24.97 -12.61
N SER A 175 18.61 -24.02 -13.01
CA SER A 175 19.90 -23.76 -12.38
C SER A 175 20.28 -22.28 -12.35
N ILE A 176 19.69 -21.53 -11.42
CA ILE A 176 20.35 -20.34 -10.88
C ILE A 176 20.36 -20.53 -9.36
N LYS A 177 21.50 -20.94 -8.81
CA LYS A 177 21.81 -20.75 -7.38
C LYS A 177 22.03 -19.25 -7.17
N GLY A 178 20.95 -18.49 -7.26
CA GLY A 178 20.93 -17.10 -6.83
C GLY A 178 21.10 -17.09 -5.32
N HIS A 179 21.84 -16.11 -4.80
CA HIS A 179 21.88 -15.89 -3.35
C HIS A 179 20.45 -15.77 -2.82
N ASP A 180 20.18 -16.45 -1.69
CA ASP A 180 18.87 -16.36 -1.06
C ASP A 180 18.54 -14.88 -0.79
N PRO A 181 17.31 -14.43 -1.10
CA PRO A 181 16.90 -13.07 -0.81
C PRO A 181 17.16 -12.80 0.68
N ASN A 182 17.96 -11.78 0.96
CA ASN A 182 18.35 -11.45 2.31
C ASN A 182 18.08 -9.97 2.60
N LYS A 183 17.67 -9.72 3.83
CA LYS A 183 17.43 -8.38 4.33
C LYS A 183 18.34 -8.15 5.51
N THR A 184 19.04 -7.02 5.48
CA THR A 184 19.95 -6.62 6.55
C THR A 184 19.48 -5.31 7.15
N ILE A 185 19.41 -5.24 8.48
CA ILE A 185 19.12 -4.01 9.21
C ILE A 185 20.41 -3.58 9.90
N THR A 186 20.99 -2.48 9.42
CA THR A 186 22.21 -1.90 9.97
C THR A 186 21.85 -0.74 10.89
N ILE A 187 22.10 -0.92 12.18
CA ILE A 187 21.90 0.15 13.17
C ILE A 187 23.10 1.09 13.11
N LEU A 188 22.84 2.36 12.83
CA LEU A 188 23.88 3.38 12.80
C LEU A 188 24.10 3.90 14.22
N LYS A 189 25.26 3.58 14.80
CA LYS A 189 25.66 4.19 16.07
C LYS A 189 26.14 5.62 15.79
N ASN A 190 25.62 6.56 16.57
CA ASN A 190 26.32 7.83 16.80
C ASN A 190 27.49 7.57 17.75
#